data_AF-A0A2J6S9Q1-F1
#
_entry.id   AF-A0A2J6S9Q1-F1
#
_cell.length_a   1.000
_cell.length_b   1.000
_cell.length_c   1.000
_cell.angle_alpha   90.00
_cell.angle_beta   90.00
_cell.angle_gamma   90.00
#
_symmetry.space_group_name_H-M   'P 1'
#
loop_
_entity.id
_entity.type
_entity.pdbx_description
1 polymer ?
#
loop_
_entity_poly.entity_id
_entity_poly.type
_entity_poly.pdbx_seq_one_letter_code
_entity_poly.pdbx_strand_id
1 'polypeptide(L)'
;MDANPSAMFETAQSQSRMHENQTTESLRAFKREDDDNNKRKAILKVPSHGKARRIKKYYNRQNALIDAYLNSADEEAAEAEDTVQNGWKVKLAINGSFSVNFFLFIIQMYAAISTGSLSLFGTAADAFMDLVSSIVMLITSKLAAKPNIRKFPVGRKRVETVGIILFCALMTTVAVELISVMFVYCFLIRRYPAAGIFMLDHRNDIFVNAFGLIMSIIGTKFKKVWFLDPIGAFCIACIILFSWASTAFEHMWFLVGKSAPQDFLNKLVYVSVTHDSRIQNIDTARAYHAGDKYYVEVDIIMGQEERLKVTHDVAEKPQRKLEGLADVERAFVHVDYDGNHDVSEEHKPLYELEEPKAPLMERVREKLRLKSRTEEVTNTDVDLALAT
;
A
#
# COMPACT_ATOMS: atom_id res chain seq x y z
N MET A 1 97.45 -29.19 81.31
CA MET A 1 96.98 -30.01 80.19
C MET A 1 96.04 -31.03 80.78
N ASP A 2 94.87 -31.20 80.17
CA ASP A 2 94.15 -32.48 79.99
C ASP A 2 92.69 -32.15 79.68
N ALA A 3 92.49 -31.62 78.48
CA ALA A 3 91.16 -31.50 77.91
C ALA A 3 90.60 -32.92 77.76
N ASN A 4 89.64 -33.27 78.61
CA ASN A 4 89.02 -34.58 78.64
C ASN A 4 88.41 -34.89 77.25
N PRO A 5 88.95 -35.88 76.50
CA PRO A 5 88.52 -36.18 75.13
C PRO A 5 87.04 -36.56 75.05
N SER A 6 86.47 -37.09 76.14
CA SER A 6 85.07 -37.51 76.20
C SER A 6 84.08 -36.33 76.23
N ALA A 7 84.41 -35.22 76.90
CA ALA A 7 83.56 -34.03 76.94
C ALA A 7 83.54 -33.28 75.59
N MET A 8 84.67 -33.24 74.87
CA MET A 8 84.73 -32.70 73.50
C MET A 8 83.97 -33.58 72.51
N PHE A 9 84.00 -34.91 72.66
CA PHE A 9 83.27 -35.84 71.82
C PHE A 9 81.74 -35.77 72.02
N GLU A 10 81.28 -35.63 73.27
CA GLU A 10 79.85 -35.41 73.58
C GLU A 10 79.36 -34.05 73.07
N THR A 11 80.17 -33.01 73.20
CA THR A 11 79.84 -31.67 72.67
C THR A 11 79.75 -31.69 71.14
N ALA A 12 80.70 -32.33 70.46
CA ALA A 12 80.70 -32.50 69.00
C ALA A 12 79.52 -33.37 68.52
N GLN A 13 79.18 -34.46 69.23
CA GLN A 13 77.98 -35.25 68.94
C GLN A 13 76.70 -34.44 69.16
N SER A 14 76.62 -33.60 70.20
CA SER A 14 75.44 -32.77 70.46
C SER A 14 75.25 -31.69 69.38
N GLN A 15 76.34 -31.07 68.92
CA GLN A 15 76.32 -30.07 67.85
C GLN A 15 75.98 -30.71 66.50
N SER A 16 76.52 -31.90 66.21
CA SER A 16 76.18 -32.66 65.01
C SER A 16 74.71 -33.09 65.00
N ARG A 17 74.16 -33.57 66.13
CA ARG A 17 72.73 -33.89 66.26
C ARG A 17 71.82 -32.66 66.15
N MET A 18 72.24 -31.51 66.68
CA MET A 18 71.49 -30.27 66.51
C MET A 18 71.47 -29.79 65.05
N HIS A 19 72.59 -29.89 64.35
CA HIS A 19 72.69 -29.52 62.94
C HIS A 19 71.87 -30.48 62.04
N GLU A 20 71.84 -31.77 62.38
CA GLU A 20 71.02 -32.80 61.71
C GLU A 20 69.51 -32.59 61.97
N ASN A 21 69.14 -32.19 63.19
CA ASN A 21 67.75 -31.85 63.51
C ASN A 21 67.28 -30.57 62.80
N GLN A 22 68.11 -29.52 62.72
CA GLN A 22 67.77 -28.31 61.96
C GLN A 22 67.66 -28.55 60.44
N THR A 23 68.51 -29.41 59.88
CA THR A 23 68.43 -29.78 58.46
C THR A 23 67.22 -30.68 58.18
N THR A 24 66.87 -31.60 59.08
CA THR A 24 65.65 -32.41 58.93
C THR A 24 64.36 -31.61 59.15
N GLU A 25 64.34 -30.62 60.04
CA GLU A 25 63.19 -29.72 60.20
C GLU A 25 63.00 -28.80 59.00
N SER A 26 64.08 -28.23 58.45
CA SER A 26 64.00 -27.40 57.24
C SER A 26 63.58 -28.21 56.01
N LEU A 27 64.06 -29.44 55.85
CA LEU A 27 63.57 -30.38 54.82
C LEU A 27 62.10 -30.74 54.99
N ARG A 28 61.64 -30.93 56.24
CA ARG A 28 60.21 -31.18 56.54
C ARG A 28 59.34 -29.95 56.26
N ALA A 29 59.83 -28.75 56.54
CA ALA A 29 59.14 -27.49 56.24
C ALA A 29 59.01 -27.28 54.72
N PHE A 30 60.11 -27.47 53.98
CA PHE A 30 60.12 -27.40 52.51
C PHE A 30 59.16 -28.41 51.89
N LYS A 31 59.15 -29.66 52.38
CA LYS A 31 58.23 -30.70 51.89
C LYS A 31 56.76 -30.40 52.18
N ARG A 32 56.44 -29.78 53.33
CA ARG A 32 55.07 -29.32 53.62
C ARG A 32 54.65 -28.20 52.67
N GLU A 33 55.55 -27.26 52.37
CA GLU A 33 55.26 -26.14 51.48
C GLU A 33 55.04 -26.59 50.04
N ASP A 34 55.83 -27.56 49.56
CA ASP A 34 55.62 -28.23 48.28
C ASP A 34 54.31 -29.03 48.25
N ASP A 35 54.00 -29.79 49.30
CA ASP A 35 52.73 -30.54 49.39
C ASP A 35 51.52 -29.61 49.41
N ASP A 36 51.59 -28.49 50.12
CA ASP A 36 50.52 -27.49 50.16
C ASP A 36 50.39 -26.74 48.84
N ASN A 37 51.50 -26.42 48.15
CA ASN A 37 51.46 -25.87 46.80
C ASN A 37 50.89 -26.85 45.79
N ASN A 38 51.20 -28.14 45.91
CA ASN A 38 50.68 -29.17 45.03
C ASN A 38 49.18 -29.44 45.29
N LYS A 39 48.75 -29.40 46.56
CA LYS A 39 47.31 -29.40 46.93
C LYS A 39 46.59 -28.17 46.40
N ARG A 40 47.16 -26.97 46.52
CA ARG A 40 46.60 -25.74 45.95
C ARG A 40 46.46 -25.85 44.43
N LYS A 41 47.47 -26.35 43.72
CA LYS A 41 47.41 -26.62 42.27
C LYS A 41 46.39 -27.70 41.90
N ALA A 42 46.20 -28.71 42.74
CA ALA A 42 45.19 -29.75 42.55
C ALA A 42 43.74 -29.22 42.75
N ILE A 43 43.54 -28.28 43.67
CA ILE A 43 42.27 -27.58 43.90
C ILE A 43 42.00 -26.57 42.78
N LEU A 44 43.04 -25.87 42.29
CA LEU A 44 43.04 -25.00 41.11
C LEU A 44 43.12 -25.78 39.77
N LYS A 45 42.56 -26.99 39.70
CA LYS A 45 42.36 -27.67 38.41
C LYS A 45 41.36 -26.86 37.59
N VAL A 46 41.89 -26.02 36.71
CA VAL A 46 41.13 -25.24 35.74
C VAL A 46 40.27 -26.22 34.92
N PRO A 47 38.94 -26.10 34.94
CA PRO A 47 38.08 -27.01 34.22
C PRO A 47 38.45 -26.98 32.72
N SER A 48 38.55 -28.16 32.09
CA SER A 48 38.70 -28.30 30.63
C SER A 48 37.84 -27.28 29.89
N HIS A 49 38.35 -26.65 28.83
CA HIS A 49 37.73 -25.54 28.10
C HIS A 49 36.22 -25.73 27.81
N GLY A 50 35.79 -26.97 27.56
CA GLY A 50 34.38 -27.32 27.38
C GLY A 50 33.54 -27.31 28.66
N LYS A 51 34.08 -27.79 29.80
CA LYS A 51 33.44 -27.72 31.13
C LYS A 51 33.43 -26.28 31.65
N ALA A 52 34.51 -25.52 31.47
CA ALA A 52 34.58 -24.10 31.82
C ALA A 52 33.51 -23.27 31.10
N ARG A 53 33.32 -23.51 29.79
CA ARG A 53 32.27 -22.85 29.00
C ARG A 53 30.86 -23.22 29.46
N ARG A 54 30.61 -24.47 29.85
CA ARG A 54 29.32 -24.91 30.40
C ARG A 54 29.05 -24.25 31.77
N ILE A 55 30.05 -24.21 32.64
CA ILE A 55 29.96 -23.57 33.96
C ILE A 55 29.74 -22.06 33.82
N LYS A 56 30.48 -21.39 32.94
CA LYS A 56 30.27 -19.96 32.62
C LYS A 56 28.88 -19.70 32.06
N LYS A 57 28.39 -20.56 31.16
CA LYS A 57 27.02 -20.45 30.62
C LYS A 57 25.96 -20.66 31.71
N TYR A 58 26.21 -21.56 32.67
CA TYR A 58 25.33 -21.81 33.81
C TYR A 58 25.27 -20.60 34.75
N TYR A 59 26.41 -20.02 35.14
CA TYR A 59 26.43 -18.81 35.96
C TYR A 59 25.88 -17.59 35.23
N ASN A 60 26.19 -17.40 33.94
CA ASN A 60 25.60 -16.31 33.16
C ASN A 60 24.07 -16.44 33.07
N ARG A 61 23.54 -17.67 32.94
CA ARG A 61 22.09 -17.91 32.96
C ARG A 61 21.48 -17.65 34.33
N GLN A 62 22.18 -18.02 35.41
CA GLN A 62 21.73 -17.72 36.76
C GLN A 62 21.76 -16.22 37.06
N ASN A 63 22.84 -15.52 36.72
CA ASN A 63 22.92 -14.06 36.89
C ASN A 63 21.83 -13.35 36.08
N ALA A 64 21.57 -13.78 34.83
CA ALA A 64 20.44 -13.23 34.06
C ALA A 64 19.06 -13.49 34.70
N LEU A 65 18.89 -14.61 35.42
CA LEU A 65 17.67 -14.86 36.18
C LEU A 65 17.59 -14.00 37.44
N ILE A 66 18.70 -13.84 38.16
CA ILE A 66 18.81 -12.97 39.34
C ILE A 66 18.50 -11.52 38.94
N ASP A 67 19.11 -11.03 37.86
CA ASP A 67 18.86 -9.70 37.30
C ASP A 67 17.38 -9.54 36.91
N ALA A 68 16.77 -10.57 36.30
CA ALA A 68 15.35 -10.54 35.96
C ALA A 68 14.43 -10.48 37.20
N TYR A 69 14.75 -11.21 38.27
CA TYR A 69 13.97 -11.17 39.52
C TYR A 69 14.15 -9.84 40.28
N LEU A 70 15.38 -9.32 40.35
CA LEU A 70 15.65 -8.02 40.97
C LEU A 70 14.93 -6.90 40.22
N ASN A 71 15.06 -6.87 38.89
CA ASN A 71 14.40 -5.88 38.05
C ASN A 71 12.88 -6.00 38.12
N SER A 72 12.31 -7.21 38.26
CA SER A 72 10.84 -7.35 38.38
C SER A 72 10.27 -6.68 39.64
N ALA A 73 11.00 -6.69 40.75
CA ALA A 73 10.59 -6.02 41.97
C ALA A 73 10.71 -4.49 41.85
N ASP A 74 11.78 -4.02 41.21
CA ASP A 74 11.99 -2.59 40.93
C ASP A 74 10.96 -2.05 39.91
N GLU A 75 10.61 -2.85 38.89
CA GLU A 75 9.55 -2.54 37.91
C GLU A 75 8.17 -2.44 38.58
N GLU A 76 7.82 -3.39 39.46
CA GLU A 76 6.56 -3.32 40.21
C GLU A 76 6.49 -2.09 41.13
N ALA A 77 7.60 -1.73 41.76
CA ALA A 77 7.70 -0.53 42.60
C ALA A 77 7.55 0.76 41.78
N ALA A 78 8.22 0.85 40.63
CA ALA A 78 8.12 1.98 39.71
C ALA A 78 6.69 2.13 39.12
N GLU A 79 6.04 1.02 38.76
CA GLU A 79 4.65 1.04 38.31
C GLU A 79 3.66 1.45 39.42
N ALA A 80 3.91 1.03 40.66
CA ALA A 80 3.11 1.45 41.80
C ALA A 80 3.25 2.95 42.08
N GLU A 81 4.47 3.48 41.98
CA GLU A 81 4.74 4.92 42.12
C GLU A 81 4.08 5.73 40.98
N ASP A 82 4.20 5.26 39.74
CA ASP A 82 3.59 5.91 38.57
C ASP A 82 2.05 5.90 38.65
N THR A 83 1.44 4.79 39.08
CA THR A 83 -0.02 4.72 39.26
C THR A 83 -0.54 5.63 40.38
N VAL A 84 0.25 5.85 41.44
CA VAL A 84 -0.09 6.81 42.51
C VAL A 84 0.07 8.25 42.01
N GLN A 85 1.14 8.56 41.28
CA GLN A 85 1.43 9.91 40.82
C GLN A 85 0.53 10.35 39.65
N ASN A 86 0.32 9.47 38.67
CA ASN A 86 -0.32 9.78 37.38
C ASN A 86 -1.71 9.14 37.21
N GLY A 87 -2.16 8.27 38.12
CA GLY A 87 -3.46 7.59 37.98
C GLY A 87 -4.67 8.53 37.88
N TRP A 88 -4.64 9.69 38.55
CA TRP A 88 -5.70 10.69 38.42
C TRP A 88 -5.67 11.41 37.07
N LYS A 89 -4.48 11.66 36.50
CA LYS A 89 -4.30 12.24 35.16
C LYS A 89 -4.83 11.30 34.09
N VAL A 90 -4.56 10.00 34.21
CA VAL A 90 -5.09 8.97 33.30
C VAL A 90 -6.62 8.92 33.36
N LYS A 91 -7.20 8.89 34.57
CA LYS A 91 -8.68 8.92 34.74
C LYS A 91 -9.30 10.20 34.18
N LEU A 92 -8.64 11.34 34.38
CA LEU A 92 -9.07 12.63 33.82
C LEU A 92 -9.00 12.61 32.29
N ALA A 93 -7.93 12.07 31.71
CA ALA A 93 -7.77 11.97 30.26
C ALA A 93 -8.85 11.09 29.62
N ILE A 94 -9.14 9.92 30.19
CA ILE A 94 -10.15 9.00 29.65
C ILE A 94 -11.56 9.61 29.79
N ASN A 95 -11.94 10.10 30.96
CA ASN A 95 -13.26 10.70 31.17
C ASN A 95 -13.43 12.02 30.39
N GLY A 96 -12.35 12.81 30.27
CA GLY A 96 -12.31 14.04 29.49
C GLY A 96 -12.49 13.77 28.00
N SER A 97 -11.75 12.81 27.46
CA SER A 97 -11.86 12.38 26.06
C SER A 97 -13.28 11.90 25.72
N PHE A 98 -13.88 11.07 26.57
CA PHE A 98 -15.27 10.66 26.37
C PHE A 98 -16.25 11.84 26.37
N SER A 99 -16.09 12.78 27.31
CA SER A 99 -16.96 13.94 27.39
C SER A 99 -16.87 14.80 26.14
N VAL A 100 -15.64 15.05 25.65
CA VAL A 100 -15.41 15.79 24.40
C VAL A 100 -16.04 15.07 23.21
N ASN A 101 -15.80 13.76 23.05
CA ASN A 101 -16.38 12.98 21.94
C ASN A 101 -17.91 12.95 22.00
N PHE A 102 -18.50 12.90 23.20
CA PHE A 102 -19.95 12.97 23.38
C PHE A 102 -20.53 14.32 22.94
N PHE A 103 -19.91 15.44 23.33
CA PHE A 103 -20.37 16.76 22.90
C PHE A 103 -20.14 16.98 21.40
N LEU A 104 -19.01 16.51 20.86
CA LEU A 104 -18.74 16.55 19.42
C LEU A 104 -19.82 15.80 18.63
N PHE A 105 -20.21 14.60 19.08
CA PHE A 105 -21.29 13.84 18.46
C PHE A 105 -22.62 14.61 18.48
N ILE A 106 -22.99 15.22 19.60
CA ILE A 106 -24.24 16.03 19.69
C ILE A 106 -24.20 17.20 18.71
N ILE A 107 -23.07 17.93 18.65
CA ILE A 107 -22.91 19.08 17.76
C ILE A 107 -23.00 18.65 16.30
N GLN A 108 -22.29 17.58 15.91
CA GLN A 108 -22.30 17.08 14.54
C GLN A 108 -23.66 16.49 14.14
N MET A 109 -24.33 15.78 15.03
CA MET A 109 -25.69 15.28 14.82
C MET A 109 -26.68 16.42 14.65
N TYR A 110 -26.59 17.45 15.50
CA TYR A 110 -27.41 18.66 15.37
C TYR A 110 -27.16 19.34 14.02
N ALA A 111 -25.90 19.54 13.63
CA ALA A 111 -25.54 20.12 12.35
C ALA A 111 -26.04 19.29 11.16
N ALA A 112 -25.95 17.96 11.22
CA ALA A 112 -26.45 17.09 10.16
C ALA A 112 -27.97 17.24 9.98
N ILE A 113 -28.72 17.22 11.08
CA ILE A 113 -30.19 17.35 11.07
C ILE A 113 -30.62 18.76 10.64
N SER A 114 -29.99 19.81 11.17
CA SER A 114 -30.38 21.19 10.89
C SER A 114 -30.10 21.60 9.44
N THR A 115 -29.01 21.11 8.88
CA THR A 115 -28.55 21.50 7.53
C THR A 115 -29.12 20.59 6.44
N GLY A 116 -29.51 19.36 6.78
CA GLY A 116 -30.00 18.36 5.81
C GLY A 116 -28.95 17.89 4.80
N SER A 117 -27.67 18.19 5.04
CA SER A 117 -26.57 17.86 4.12
C SER A 117 -26.11 16.41 4.31
N LEU A 118 -26.11 15.63 3.22
CA LEU A 118 -25.64 14.25 3.21
C LEU A 118 -24.17 14.12 3.69
N SER A 119 -23.33 15.12 3.42
CA SER A 119 -21.93 15.11 3.85
C SER A 119 -21.79 15.22 5.37
N LEU A 120 -22.67 16.00 6.03
CA LEU A 120 -22.66 16.14 7.48
C LEU A 120 -23.22 14.90 8.19
N PHE A 121 -24.10 14.13 7.54
CA PHE A 121 -24.49 12.82 8.04
C PHE A 121 -23.31 11.84 8.06
N GLY A 122 -22.42 11.92 7.05
CA GLY A 122 -21.19 11.13 7.03
C GLY A 122 -20.26 11.44 8.21
N THR A 123 -20.02 12.73 8.50
CA THR A 123 -19.20 13.12 9.66
C THR A 123 -19.88 12.77 10.99
N ALA A 124 -21.20 12.92 11.10
CA ALA A 124 -21.94 12.53 12.30
C ALA A 124 -21.89 11.01 12.56
N ALA A 125 -21.86 10.19 11.51
CA ALA A 125 -21.66 8.74 11.63
C ALA A 125 -20.25 8.40 12.15
N ASP A 126 -19.22 9.15 11.73
CA ASP A 126 -17.85 8.99 12.23
C ASP A 126 -17.76 9.33 13.74
N ALA A 127 -18.33 10.48 14.15
CA ALA A 127 -18.38 10.83 15.57
C ALA A 127 -19.22 9.86 16.41
N PHE A 128 -20.24 9.22 15.84
CA PHE A 128 -20.96 8.14 16.51
C PHE A 128 -20.05 6.95 16.78
N MET A 129 -19.26 6.54 15.79
CA MET A 129 -18.30 5.44 15.92
C MET A 129 -17.23 5.74 16.96
N ASP A 130 -16.75 6.98 17.03
CA ASP A 130 -15.85 7.47 18.08
C ASP A 130 -16.49 7.48 19.47
N LEU A 131 -17.79 7.75 19.56
CA LEU A 131 -18.51 7.65 20.82
C LEU A 131 -18.60 6.19 21.29
N VAL A 132 -18.94 5.25 20.38
CA VAL A 132 -18.99 3.82 20.67
C VAL A 132 -17.62 3.31 21.15
N SER A 133 -16.53 3.71 20.48
CA SER A 133 -15.17 3.34 20.89
C SER A 133 -14.79 3.90 22.25
N SER A 134 -15.16 5.15 22.52
CA SER A 134 -14.91 5.81 23.80
C SER A 134 -15.67 5.14 24.96
N ILE A 135 -16.88 4.63 24.70
CA ILE A 135 -17.66 3.83 25.68
C ILE A 135 -16.94 2.51 25.99
N VAL A 136 -16.48 1.80 24.96
CA VAL A 136 -15.69 0.57 25.11
C VAL A 136 -14.47 0.84 25.99
N MET A 137 -13.72 1.91 25.70
CA MET A 137 -12.52 2.30 26.44
C MET A 137 -12.82 2.67 27.90
N LEU A 138 -13.93 3.37 28.15
CA LEU A 138 -14.38 3.68 29.51
C LEU A 138 -14.72 2.42 30.31
N ILE A 139 -15.41 1.46 29.69
CA ILE A 139 -15.78 0.19 30.32
C ILE A 139 -14.52 -0.59 30.65
N THR A 140 -13.60 -0.77 29.69
CA THR A 140 -12.37 -1.55 29.88
C THR A 140 -11.46 -0.92 30.93
N SER A 141 -11.29 0.41 30.92
CA SER A 141 -10.55 1.13 31.95
C SER A 141 -11.19 0.99 33.35
N LYS A 142 -12.52 1.13 33.46
CA LYS A 142 -13.22 0.91 34.74
C LYS A 142 -13.12 -0.52 35.24
N LEU A 143 -13.12 -1.50 34.33
CA LEU A 143 -12.93 -2.92 34.67
C LEU A 143 -11.50 -3.22 35.12
N ALA A 144 -10.50 -2.56 34.52
CA ALA A 144 -9.09 -2.67 34.87
C ALA A 144 -8.79 -2.03 36.25
N ALA A 145 -9.44 -0.89 36.54
CA ALA A 145 -9.24 -0.14 37.79
C ALA A 145 -9.80 -0.79 39.06
N LYS A 146 -10.63 -1.85 38.95
CA LYS A 146 -11.16 -2.61 40.09
C LYS A 146 -10.37 -3.92 40.29
N PRO A 147 -9.33 -3.95 41.15
CA PRO A 147 -8.57 -5.16 41.41
C PRO A 147 -9.40 -6.14 42.25
N ASN A 148 -9.52 -7.39 41.78
CA ASN A 148 -10.09 -8.48 42.56
C ASN A 148 -9.10 -9.65 42.59
N ILE A 149 -8.21 -9.61 43.59
CA ILE A 149 -7.07 -10.52 43.76
C ILE A 149 -7.48 -12.00 43.83
N ARG A 150 -8.68 -12.30 44.36
CA ARG A 150 -9.18 -13.68 44.47
C ARG A 150 -9.54 -14.33 43.13
N LYS A 151 -9.94 -13.54 42.13
CA LYS A 151 -10.33 -14.06 40.80
C LYS A 151 -9.25 -13.83 39.75
N PHE A 152 -8.44 -12.80 39.90
CA PHE A 152 -7.37 -12.42 38.99
C PHE A 152 -6.09 -12.11 39.77
N PRO A 153 -5.26 -13.13 40.09
CA PRO A 153 -4.07 -12.95 40.93
C PRO A 153 -2.94 -12.16 40.25
N VAL A 154 -2.96 -12.06 38.91
CA VAL A 154 -1.95 -11.34 38.09
C VAL A 154 -2.39 -9.91 37.71
N GLY A 155 -3.52 -9.44 38.26
CA GLY A 155 -4.10 -8.13 37.93
C GLY A 155 -4.92 -8.09 36.64
N ARG A 156 -5.57 -6.95 36.38
CA ARG A 156 -6.47 -6.72 35.21
C ARG A 156 -5.91 -5.76 34.16
N LYS A 157 -4.62 -5.40 34.22
CA LYS A 157 -3.98 -4.47 33.27
C LYS A 157 -4.16 -4.90 31.79
N ARG A 158 -4.18 -6.20 31.52
CA ARG A 158 -4.42 -6.76 30.16
C ARG A 158 -5.81 -6.45 29.59
N VAL A 159 -6.78 -6.06 30.43
CA VAL A 159 -8.14 -5.68 29.98
C VAL A 159 -8.11 -4.39 29.15
N GLU A 160 -7.15 -3.50 29.39
CA GLU A 160 -6.97 -2.29 28.58
C GLU A 160 -6.53 -2.63 27.15
N THR A 161 -5.55 -3.54 27.01
CA THR A 161 -5.12 -4.07 25.70
C THR A 161 -6.27 -4.74 24.96
N VAL A 162 -7.11 -5.50 25.66
CA VAL A 162 -8.32 -6.11 25.09
C VAL A 162 -9.29 -5.03 24.58
N GLY A 163 -9.41 -3.89 25.26
CA GLY A 163 -10.20 -2.75 24.80
C GLY A 163 -9.71 -2.12 23.51
N ILE A 164 -8.39 -1.94 23.37
CA ILE A 164 -7.78 -1.42 22.13
C ILE A 164 -8.01 -2.39 20.98
N ILE A 165 -7.83 -3.70 21.21
CA ILE A 165 -8.09 -4.72 20.19
C ILE A 165 -9.57 -4.70 19.77
N LEU A 166 -10.50 -4.58 20.72
CA LEU A 166 -11.93 -4.51 20.42
C LEU A 166 -12.28 -3.26 19.59
N PHE A 167 -11.69 -2.11 19.91
CA PHE A 167 -11.81 -0.88 19.13
C PHE A 167 -11.33 -1.06 17.69
N CYS A 168 -10.11 -1.58 17.48
CA CYS A 168 -9.57 -1.81 16.15
C CYS A 168 -10.43 -2.79 15.34
N ALA A 169 -10.94 -3.85 16.00
CA ALA A 169 -11.83 -4.82 15.38
C ALA A 169 -13.14 -4.17 14.92
N LEU A 170 -13.79 -3.37 15.79
CA LEU A 170 -15.03 -2.64 15.46
C LEU A 170 -14.85 -1.69 14.28
N MET A 171 -13.76 -0.90 14.26
CA MET A 171 -13.49 0.03 13.16
C MET A 171 -13.24 -0.71 11.84
N THR A 172 -12.52 -1.82 11.89
CA THR A 172 -12.26 -2.64 10.71
C THR A 172 -13.54 -3.28 10.18
N THR A 173 -14.42 -3.79 11.05
CA THR A 173 -15.70 -4.37 10.62
C THR A 173 -16.59 -3.35 9.94
N VAL A 174 -16.70 -2.13 10.49
CA VAL A 174 -17.50 -1.07 9.87
C VAL A 174 -16.93 -0.65 8.53
N ALA A 175 -15.61 -0.49 8.41
CA ALA A 175 -14.97 -0.19 7.12
C ALA A 175 -15.30 -1.26 6.06
N VAL A 176 -15.19 -2.54 6.42
CA VAL A 176 -15.53 -3.65 5.51
C VAL A 176 -17.00 -3.67 5.16
N GLU A 177 -17.91 -3.43 6.12
CA GLU A 177 -19.35 -3.36 5.87
C GLU A 177 -19.70 -2.22 4.91
N LEU A 178 -19.15 -1.01 5.11
CA LEU A 178 -19.39 0.13 4.24
C LEU A 178 -18.92 -0.13 2.81
N ILE A 179 -17.70 -0.66 2.63
CA ILE A 179 -17.18 -1.02 1.31
C ILE A 179 -18.06 -2.10 0.67
N SER A 180 -18.48 -3.11 1.44
CA SER A 180 -19.31 -4.21 0.94
C SER A 180 -20.69 -3.75 0.50
N VAL A 181 -21.34 -2.89 1.30
CA VAL A 181 -22.65 -2.31 0.95
C VAL A 181 -22.54 -1.46 -0.30
N MET A 182 -21.51 -0.62 -0.41
CA MET A 182 -21.31 0.22 -1.58
C MET A 182 -21.01 -0.63 -2.83
N PHE A 183 -20.19 -1.68 -2.69
CA PHE A 183 -19.94 -2.64 -3.77
C PHE A 183 -21.23 -3.31 -4.27
N VAL A 184 -22.08 -3.79 -3.36
CA VAL A 184 -23.38 -4.39 -3.72
C VAL A 184 -24.29 -3.36 -4.39
N TYR A 185 -24.32 -2.13 -3.89
CA TYR A 185 -25.08 -1.05 -4.50
C TYR A 185 -24.62 -0.79 -5.95
N CYS A 186 -23.33 -0.57 -6.17
CA CYS A 186 -22.75 -0.38 -7.51
C CYS A 186 -22.98 -1.60 -8.42
N PHE A 187 -22.94 -2.82 -7.86
CA PHE A 187 -23.24 -4.04 -8.62
C PHE A 187 -24.69 -4.09 -9.12
N LEU A 188 -25.66 -3.60 -8.34
CA LEU A 188 -27.07 -3.53 -8.76
C LEU A 188 -27.29 -2.53 -9.90
N ILE A 189 -26.58 -1.40 -9.88
CA ILE A 189 -26.69 -0.33 -10.90
C ILE A 189 -25.62 -0.43 -12.01
N ARG A 190 -24.94 -1.58 -12.15
CA ARG A 190 -23.87 -1.83 -13.15
C ARG A 190 -24.27 -1.66 -14.62
N ARG A 191 -25.56 -1.43 -14.90
CA ARG A 191 -26.05 -1.08 -16.25
C ARG A 191 -25.45 0.26 -16.71
N TYR A 192 -25.13 1.16 -15.78
CA TYR A 192 -24.49 2.44 -16.07
C TYR A 192 -22.97 2.30 -16.03
N PRO A 193 -22.22 2.80 -17.03
CA PRO A 193 -20.78 2.64 -17.12
C PRO A 193 -20.04 3.23 -15.92
N ALA A 194 -20.47 4.40 -15.43
CA ALA A 194 -19.89 5.05 -14.26
C ALA A 194 -19.97 4.18 -12.99
N ALA A 195 -21.11 3.51 -12.77
CA ALA A 195 -21.29 2.61 -11.63
C ALA A 195 -20.41 1.36 -11.74
N GLY A 196 -20.18 0.87 -12.96
CA GLY A 196 -19.24 -0.23 -13.22
C GLY A 196 -17.81 0.10 -12.79
N ILE A 197 -17.35 1.34 -13.02
CA ILE A 197 -16.02 1.80 -12.60
C ILE A 197 -15.90 1.82 -11.07
N PHE A 198 -16.88 2.40 -10.37
CA PHE A 198 -16.87 2.44 -8.90
C PHE A 198 -16.92 1.03 -8.28
N MET A 199 -17.64 0.10 -8.91
CA MET A 199 -17.63 -1.30 -8.48
C MET A 199 -16.24 -1.94 -8.63
N LEU A 200 -15.54 -1.67 -9.74
CA LEU A 200 -14.17 -2.14 -9.95
C LEU A 200 -13.22 -1.55 -8.92
N ASP A 201 -13.39 -0.27 -8.57
CA ASP A 201 -12.62 0.43 -7.54
C ASP A 201 -12.78 -0.22 -6.16
N HIS A 202 -14.03 -0.38 -5.68
CA HIS A 202 -14.30 -1.05 -4.40
C HIS A 202 -13.80 -2.49 -4.36
N ARG A 203 -13.87 -3.22 -5.47
CA ARG A 203 -13.27 -4.56 -5.59
C ARG A 203 -11.75 -4.49 -5.43
N ASN A 204 -11.11 -3.57 -6.13
CA ASN A 204 -9.67 -3.40 -6.08
C ASN A 204 -9.20 -2.99 -4.68
N ASP A 205 -9.94 -2.12 -3.98
CA ASP A 205 -9.67 -1.72 -2.60
C ASP A 205 -9.65 -2.92 -1.64
N ILE A 206 -10.62 -3.84 -1.73
CA ILE A 206 -10.65 -5.05 -0.91
C ILE A 206 -9.39 -5.89 -1.16
N PHE A 207 -9.05 -6.13 -2.43
CA PHE A 207 -7.89 -6.95 -2.79
C PHE A 207 -6.56 -6.31 -2.39
N VAL A 208 -6.40 -5.02 -2.67
CA VAL A 208 -5.18 -4.26 -2.37
C VAL A 208 -4.96 -4.18 -0.85
N ASN A 209 -6.00 -3.84 -0.08
CA ASN A 209 -5.89 -3.73 1.37
C ASN A 209 -5.63 -5.10 2.01
N ALA A 210 -6.30 -6.18 1.54
CA ALA A 210 -6.03 -7.53 2.01
C ALA A 210 -4.60 -7.98 1.69
N PHE A 211 -4.13 -7.71 0.48
CA PHE A 211 -2.76 -8.04 0.05
C PHE A 211 -1.71 -7.28 0.87
N GLY A 212 -1.92 -5.97 1.09
CA GLY A 212 -1.04 -5.14 1.92
C GLY A 212 -0.95 -5.66 3.36
N LEU A 213 -2.10 -6.00 3.97
CA LEU A 213 -2.15 -6.59 5.31
C LEU A 213 -1.38 -7.92 5.39
N ILE A 214 -1.56 -8.80 4.39
CA ILE A 214 -0.85 -10.09 4.32
C ILE A 214 0.65 -9.87 4.23
N MET A 215 1.11 -8.98 3.36
CA MET A 215 2.54 -8.70 3.18
C MET A 215 3.16 -8.10 4.44
N SER A 216 2.44 -7.19 5.12
CA SER A 216 2.88 -6.60 6.39
C SER A 216 2.98 -7.66 7.51
N ILE A 217 1.99 -8.54 7.65
CA ILE A 217 1.98 -9.61 8.65
C ILE A 217 3.12 -10.61 8.39
N ILE A 218 3.35 -11.00 7.14
CA ILE A 218 4.43 -11.94 6.80
C ILE A 218 5.81 -11.29 7.04
N GLY A 219 5.97 -10.03 6.63
CA GLY A 219 7.21 -9.26 6.81
C GLY A 219 7.60 -9.09 8.28
N THR A 220 6.62 -8.92 9.17
CA THR A 220 6.84 -8.81 10.62
C THR A 220 7.06 -10.16 11.30
N LYS A 221 6.35 -11.22 10.87
CA LYS A 221 6.45 -12.56 11.47
C LYS A 221 7.79 -13.24 11.18
N PHE A 222 8.36 -13.01 10.00
CA PHE A 222 9.62 -13.62 9.59
C PHE A 222 10.71 -12.56 9.47
N LYS A 223 11.53 -12.38 10.53
CA LYS A 223 12.63 -11.40 10.58
C LYS A 223 13.62 -11.43 9.40
N LYS A 224 13.68 -12.52 8.62
CA LYS A 224 14.52 -12.64 7.41
C LYS A 224 13.93 -11.94 6.17
N VAL A 225 12.64 -11.62 6.15
CA VAL A 225 11.92 -11.03 5.00
C VAL A 225 11.29 -9.68 5.36
N TRP A 226 12.04 -8.84 6.07
CA TRP A 226 11.63 -7.48 6.44
C TRP A 226 11.33 -6.57 5.23
N PHE A 227 11.90 -6.88 4.05
CA PHE A 227 11.72 -6.13 2.82
C PHE A 227 10.38 -6.42 2.10
N LEU A 228 9.61 -7.40 2.58
CA LEU A 228 8.38 -7.83 1.91
C LEU A 228 7.29 -6.75 1.91
N ASP A 229 7.20 -5.96 2.99
CA ASP A 229 6.25 -4.86 3.14
C ASP A 229 6.49 -3.72 2.12
N PRO A 230 7.72 -3.16 1.98
CA PRO A 230 7.99 -2.14 0.97
C PRO A 230 7.90 -2.66 -0.48
N ILE A 231 8.25 -3.93 -0.74
CA ILE A 231 8.04 -4.54 -2.07
C ILE A 231 6.54 -4.69 -2.36
N GLY A 232 5.76 -5.17 -1.39
CA GLY A 232 4.31 -5.30 -1.51
C GLY A 232 3.65 -3.96 -1.81
N ALA A 233 4.06 -2.90 -1.11
CA ALA A 233 3.58 -1.54 -1.34
C ALA A 233 3.92 -1.03 -2.76
N PHE A 234 5.14 -1.29 -3.24
CA PHE A 234 5.52 -0.95 -4.62
C PHE A 234 4.69 -1.70 -5.66
N CYS A 235 4.48 -3.00 -5.47
CA CYS A 235 3.62 -3.81 -6.34
C CYS A 235 2.19 -3.29 -6.39
N ILE A 236 1.60 -2.97 -5.23
CA ILE A 236 0.27 -2.35 -5.14
C ILE A 236 0.22 -1.06 -5.95
N ALA A 237 1.19 -0.16 -5.76
CA ALA A 237 1.23 1.11 -6.45
C ALA A 237 1.25 0.93 -7.98
N CYS A 238 2.05 -0.01 -8.49
CA CYS A 238 2.07 -0.35 -9.91
C CYS A 238 0.75 -0.93 -10.41
N ILE A 239 0.10 -1.80 -9.64
CA ILE A 239 -1.21 -2.40 -10.00
C ILE A 239 -2.28 -1.33 -10.11
N ILE A 240 -2.38 -0.44 -9.11
CA ILE A 240 -3.34 0.67 -9.13
C ILE A 240 -3.05 1.54 -10.35
N LEU A 241 -1.81 1.96 -10.56
CA LEU A 241 -1.44 2.81 -11.68
C LEU A 241 -1.82 2.18 -13.03
N PHE A 242 -1.51 0.91 -13.24
CA PHE A 242 -1.84 0.21 -14.49
C PHE A 242 -3.35 0.03 -14.66
N SER A 243 -4.09 -0.31 -13.60
CA SER A 243 -5.54 -0.43 -13.62
C SER A 243 -6.22 0.88 -14.01
N TRP A 244 -5.79 2.00 -13.40
CA TRP A 244 -6.32 3.33 -13.70
C TRP A 244 -5.95 3.80 -15.10
N ALA A 245 -4.72 3.54 -15.56
CA ALA A 245 -4.31 3.83 -16.92
C ALA A 245 -5.16 3.05 -17.94
N SER A 246 -5.34 1.75 -17.75
CA SER A 246 -6.17 0.91 -18.64
C SER A 246 -7.61 1.41 -18.69
N THR A 247 -8.21 1.68 -17.53
CA THR A 247 -9.58 2.20 -17.43
C THR A 247 -9.72 3.55 -18.14
N ALA A 248 -8.75 4.45 -17.97
CA ALA A 248 -8.73 5.75 -18.65
C ALA A 248 -8.66 5.60 -20.17
N PHE A 249 -7.81 4.69 -20.68
CA PHE A 249 -7.73 4.42 -22.12
C PHE A 249 -9.01 3.79 -22.67
N GLU A 250 -9.66 2.88 -21.93
CA GLU A 250 -10.94 2.30 -22.32
C GLU A 250 -12.03 3.38 -22.48
N HIS A 251 -12.15 4.30 -21.52
CA HIS A 251 -13.12 5.40 -21.62
C HIS A 251 -12.75 6.44 -22.68
N MET A 252 -11.45 6.64 -22.94
CA MET A 252 -10.99 7.48 -24.04
C MET A 252 -11.53 6.97 -25.38
N TRP A 253 -11.59 5.66 -25.61
CA TRP A 253 -12.15 5.10 -26.84
C TRP A 253 -13.64 5.43 -27.04
N PHE A 254 -14.41 5.55 -25.95
CA PHE A 254 -15.81 5.99 -26.05
C PHE A 254 -15.92 7.47 -26.41
N LEU A 255 -14.99 8.31 -25.94
CA LEU A 255 -14.96 9.73 -26.29
C LEU A 255 -14.51 9.99 -27.73
N VAL A 256 -13.57 9.17 -28.23
CA VAL A 256 -13.05 9.26 -29.61
C VAL A 256 -14.09 8.80 -30.64
N GLY A 257 -15.19 8.18 -30.21
CA GLY A 257 -16.22 7.68 -31.11
C GLY A 257 -15.83 6.36 -31.79
N LYS A 258 -15.35 5.39 -31.00
CA LYS A 258 -15.07 4.05 -31.50
C LYS A 258 -16.31 3.47 -32.22
N SER A 259 -16.09 2.80 -33.34
CA SER A 259 -17.15 2.15 -34.13
C SER A 259 -17.81 0.99 -33.37
N ALA A 260 -19.11 0.80 -33.59
CA ALA A 260 -19.89 -0.28 -33.03
C ALA A 260 -19.43 -1.65 -33.56
N PRO A 261 -19.66 -2.74 -32.81
CA PRO A 261 -19.37 -4.10 -33.27
C PRO A 261 -20.09 -4.43 -34.59
N GLN A 262 -19.48 -5.26 -35.43
CA GLN A 262 -20.02 -5.62 -36.74
C GLN A 262 -21.43 -6.23 -36.67
N ASP A 263 -21.74 -7.01 -35.62
CA ASP A 263 -23.07 -7.59 -35.42
C ASP A 263 -24.16 -6.52 -35.27
N PHE A 264 -23.82 -5.41 -34.62
CA PHE A 264 -24.72 -4.27 -34.48
C PHE A 264 -24.89 -3.55 -35.81
N LEU A 265 -23.80 -3.29 -36.55
CA LEU A 265 -23.85 -2.70 -37.89
C LEU A 265 -24.71 -3.53 -38.84
N ASN A 266 -24.53 -4.86 -38.84
CA ASN A 266 -25.33 -5.78 -39.66
C ASN A 266 -26.83 -5.71 -39.31
N LYS A 267 -27.16 -5.55 -38.03
CA LYS A 267 -28.55 -5.36 -37.57
C LYS A 267 -29.14 -4.04 -38.08
N LEU A 268 -28.37 -2.94 -38.05
CA LEU A 268 -28.82 -1.65 -38.59
C LEU A 268 -29.09 -1.74 -40.09
N VAL A 269 -28.15 -2.30 -40.85
CA VAL A 269 -28.28 -2.54 -42.30
C VAL A 269 -29.53 -3.36 -42.60
N TYR A 270 -29.73 -4.47 -41.89
CA TYR A 270 -30.90 -5.32 -42.10
C TYR A 270 -32.23 -4.58 -41.83
N VAL A 271 -32.31 -3.83 -40.73
CA VAL A 271 -33.51 -3.07 -40.37
C VAL A 271 -33.84 -1.99 -41.40
N SER A 272 -32.81 -1.37 -41.98
CA SER A 272 -32.93 -0.31 -42.99
C SER A 272 -33.31 -0.86 -44.37
N VAL A 273 -32.63 -1.90 -44.88
CA VAL A 273 -32.96 -2.53 -46.19
C VAL A 273 -34.38 -3.08 -46.19
N THR A 274 -34.82 -3.70 -45.09
CA THR A 274 -36.13 -4.37 -45.03
C THR A 274 -37.29 -3.40 -44.76
N HIS A 275 -37.03 -2.10 -44.66
CA HIS A 275 -38.05 -1.14 -44.26
C HIS A 275 -39.07 -0.84 -45.35
N ASP A 276 -38.62 -0.55 -46.57
CA ASP A 276 -39.47 -0.16 -47.71
C ASP A 276 -38.85 -0.66 -49.02
N SER A 277 -39.70 -1.11 -49.96
CA SER A 277 -39.26 -1.63 -51.27
C SER A 277 -38.61 -0.59 -52.18
N ARG A 278 -38.78 0.71 -51.90
CA ARG A 278 -38.16 1.81 -52.66
C ARG A 278 -36.69 2.03 -52.32
N ILE A 279 -36.21 1.45 -51.21
CA ILE A 279 -34.81 1.43 -50.84
C ILE A 279 -34.12 0.39 -51.72
N GLN A 280 -33.27 0.85 -52.63
CA GLN A 280 -32.62 -0.05 -53.59
C GLN A 280 -31.41 -0.73 -52.94
N ASN A 281 -30.55 0.06 -52.30
CA ASN A 281 -29.32 -0.38 -51.65
C ASN A 281 -29.02 0.50 -50.43
N ILE A 282 -28.14 0.02 -49.55
CA ILE A 282 -27.48 0.84 -48.52
C ILE A 282 -26.06 1.09 -48.99
N ASP A 283 -25.67 2.35 -49.05
CA ASP A 283 -24.31 2.75 -49.41
C ASP A 283 -23.38 2.56 -48.20
N THR A 284 -23.64 3.35 -47.16
CA THR A 284 -22.81 3.39 -45.95
C THR A 284 -23.68 3.23 -44.71
N ALA A 285 -23.21 2.41 -43.76
CA ALA A 285 -23.82 2.28 -42.44
C ALA A 285 -22.73 2.39 -41.37
N ARG A 286 -22.74 3.48 -40.61
CA ARG A 286 -21.81 3.76 -39.54
C ARG A 286 -22.56 3.86 -38.22
N ALA A 287 -21.96 3.33 -37.17
CA ALA A 287 -22.41 3.57 -35.83
C ALA A 287 -21.19 3.77 -34.95
N TYR A 288 -21.15 4.86 -34.21
CA TYR A 288 -20.03 5.22 -33.34
C TYR A 288 -20.53 5.64 -31.97
N HIS A 289 -19.70 5.41 -30.96
CA HIS A 289 -20.04 5.75 -29.59
C HIS A 289 -20.20 7.27 -29.41
N ALA A 290 -21.32 7.67 -28.80
CA ALA A 290 -21.57 8.98 -28.24
C ALA A 290 -21.85 8.79 -26.75
N GLY A 291 -20.77 8.74 -25.95
CA GLY A 291 -20.87 8.27 -24.57
C GLY A 291 -21.17 6.77 -24.49
N ASP A 292 -22.22 6.39 -23.77
CA ASP A 292 -22.63 4.99 -23.57
C ASP A 292 -23.42 4.41 -24.75
N LYS A 293 -24.10 5.27 -25.52
CA LYS A 293 -24.97 4.90 -26.64
C LYS A 293 -24.29 5.16 -27.98
N TYR A 294 -24.97 4.76 -29.06
CA TYR A 294 -24.52 4.96 -30.44
C TYR A 294 -25.23 6.12 -31.12
N TYR A 295 -24.45 6.92 -31.85
CA TYR A 295 -24.96 7.66 -32.99
C TYR A 295 -24.86 6.77 -34.23
N VAL A 296 -25.96 6.72 -34.97
CA VAL A 296 -26.09 5.88 -36.16
C VAL A 296 -26.26 6.77 -37.37
N GLU A 297 -25.49 6.53 -38.41
CA GLU A 297 -25.57 7.18 -39.71
C GLU A 297 -25.80 6.09 -40.76
N VAL A 298 -26.89 6.19 -41.52
CA VAL A 298 -27.22 5.24 -42.58
C VAL A 298 -27.59 5.99 -43.84
N ASP A 299 -26.89 5.69 -44.92
CA ASP A 299 -27.08 6.31 -46.22
C ASP A 299 -27.83 5.31 -47.12
N ILE A 300 -29.05 5.67 -47.50
CA ILE A 300 -29.93 4.83 -48.32
C ILE A 300 -30.01 5.36 -49.75
N ILE A 301 -29.93 4.45 -50.72
CA ILE A 301 -30.05 4.78 -52.13
C ILE A 301 -31.51 4.59 -52.59
N MET A 302 -32.09 5.65 -53.15
CA MET A 302 -33.43 5.68 -53.72
C MET A 302 -33.42 6.09 -55.20
N GLY A 303 -34.52 5.83 -55.91
CA GLY A 303 -34.62 6.17 -57.32
C GLY A 303 -34.59 7.69 -57.57
N GLN A 304 -33.81 8.13 -58.56
CA GLN A 304 -33.62 9.54 -58.93
C GLN A 304 -34.92 10.29 -59.29
N GLU A 305 -35.92 9.56 -59.80
CA GLU A 305 -37.21 10.11 -60.23
C GLU A 305 -38.23 10.24 -59.08
N GLU A 306 -37.88 9.80 -57.86
CA GLU A 306 -38.75 9.89 -56.71
C GLU A 306 -38.87 11.34 -56.22
N ARG A 307 -40.08 11.74 -55.85
CA ARG A 307 -40.32 13.10 -55.33
C ARG A 307 -39.66 13.25 -53.96
N LEU A 308 -39.06 14.42 -53.70
CA LEU A 308 -38.43 14.74 -52.40
C LEU A 308 -39.35 14.45 -51.20
N LYS A 309 -40.65 14.72 -51.34
CA LYS A 309 -41.63 14.39 -50.30
C LYS A 309 -41.67 12.89 -49.99
N VAL A 310 -41.66 12.07 -51.04
CA VAL A 310 -41.71 10.61 -50.91
C VAL A 310 -40.42 10.07 -50.31
N THR A 311 -39.26 10.57 -50.75
CA THR A 311 -37.96 10.14 -50.22
C THR A 311 -37.81 10.53 -48.75
N HIS A 312 -38.20 11.76 -48.37
CA HIS A 312 -38.23 12.20 -46.97
C HIS A 312 -39.15 11.32 -46.10
N ASP A 313 -40.39 11.08 -46.54
CA ASP A 313 -41.36 10.27 -45.80
C ASP A 313 -40.92 8.81 -45.65
N VAL A 314 -40.15 8.29 -46.62
CA VAL A 314 -39.57 6.93 -46.57
C VAL A 314 -38.36 6.90 -45.63
N ALA A 315 -37.53 7.94 -45.57
CA ALA A 315 -36.32 7.99 -44.73
C ALA A 315 -36.59 8.33 -43.25
N GLU A 316 -37.64 9.10 -42.96
CA GLU A 316 -38.02 9.45 -41.59
C GLU A 316 -38.47 8.21 -40.77
N LYS A 317 -39.12 7.24 -41.42
CA LYS A 317 -39.60 6.02 -40.76
C LYS A 317 -38.48 5.09 -40.26
N PRO A 318 -37.45 4.73 -41.06
CA PRO A 318 -36.32 3.96 -40.57
C PRO A 318 -35.53 4.76 -39.54
N GLN A 319 -35.42 6.09 -39.66
CA GLN A 319 -34.80 6.92 -38.61
C GLN A 319 -35.47 6.68 -37.24
N ARG A 320 -36.79 6.84 -37.15
CA ARG A 320 -37.55 6.59 -35.91
C ARG A 320 -37.42 5.14 -35.43
N LYS A 321 -37.33 4.17 -36.34
CA LYS A 321 -37.18 2.75 -36.03
C LYS A 321 -35.80 2.43 -35.45
N LEU A 322 -34.75 3.06 -35.98
CA LEU A 322 -33.38 2.92 -35.49
C LEU A 322 -33.20 3.62 -34.14
N GLU A 323 -33.78 4.82 -33.95
CA GLU A 323 -33.83 5.51 -32.65
C GLU A 323 -34.62 4.73 -31.59
N GLY A 324 -35.50 3.81 -32.01
CA GLY A 324 -36.21 2.90 -31.12
C GLY A 324 -35.36 1.74 -30.57
N LEU A 325 -34.13 1.54 -31.07
CA LEU A 325 -33.22 0.53 -30.53
C LEU A 325 -32.61 1.03 -29.20
N ALA A 326 -32.56 0.15 -28.19
CA ALA A 326 -32.15 0.52 -26.83
C ALA A 326 -30.75 1.16 -26.73
N ASP A 327 -29.85 0.78 -27.64
CA ASP A 327 -28.45 1.22 -27.65
C ASP A 327 -28.21 2.42 -28.58
N VAL A 328 -29.24 2.92 -29.29
CA VAL A 328 -29.15 4.09 -30.17
C VAL A 328 -29.66 5.33 -29.44
N GLU A 329 -28.89 6.41 -29.49
CA GLU A 329 -29.32 7.71 -28.97
C GLU A 329 -29.93 8.58 -30.05
N ARG A 330 -29.29 8.59 -31.22
CA ARG A 330 -29.75 9.34 -32.39
C ARG A 330 -29.43 8.57 -33.65
N ALA A 331 -30.33 8.61 -34.62
CA ALA A 331 -30.08 8.11 -35.96
C ALA A 331 -30.19 9.24 -36.98
N PHE A 332 -29.31 9.23 -37.96
CA PHE A 332 -29.31 10.08 -39.13
C PHE A 332 -29.47 9.16 -40.34
N VAL A 333 -30.51 9.41 -41.13
CA VAL A 333 -30.73 8.67 -42.38
C VAL A 333 -30.57 9.66 -43.52
N HIS A 334 -29.51 9.51 -44.30
CA HIS A 334 -29.31 10.29 -45.52
C HIS A 334 -29.92 9.54 -46.71
N VAL A 335 -30.43 10.29 -47.68
CA VAL A 335 -31.01 9.71 -48.90
C VAL A 335 -30.26 10.22 -50.10
N ASP A 336 -29.65 9.28 -50.82
CA ASP A 336 -28.94 9.54 -52.05
C ASP A 336 -29.60 8.88 -53.24
N TYR A 337 -29.26 9.38 -54.43
CA TYR A 337 -29.68 8.80 -55.71
C TYR A 337 -28.51 8.14 -56.47
N ASP A 338 -27.26 8.45 -56.11
CA ASP A 338 -26.06 7.83 -56.67
C ASP A 338 -25.49 6.82 -55.67
N GLY A 339 -24.88 5.75 -56.17
CA GLY A 339 -24.20 4.72 -55.37
C GLY A 339 -22.70 4.64 -55.69
N ASN A 340 -22.19 5.49 -56.57
CA ASN A 340 -20.75 5.65 -56.80
C ASN A 340 -20.16 6.65 -55.79
N HIS A 341 -20.30 6.36 -54.50
CA HIS A 341 -19.67 7.16 -53.47
C HIS A 341 -18.37 6.50 -53.01
N ASP A 342 -17.25 7.23 -53.13
CA ASP A 342 -16.01 6.87 -52.49
C ASP A 342 -15.91 7.65 -51.17
N VAL A 343 -15.94 6.91 -50.06
CA VAL A 343 -15.80 7.42 -48.69
C VAL A 343 -14.59 8.34 -48.52
N SER A 344 -13.56 8.20 -49.35
CA SER A 344 -12.35 9.02 -49.31
C SER A 344 -12.46 10.39 -50.00
N GLU A 345 -13.50 10.64 -50.80
CA GLU A 345 -13.68 11.88 -51.57
C GLU A 345 -14.61 12.88 -50.89
N GLU A 346 -15.67 12.41 -50.23
CA GLU A 346 -16.83 13.24 -49.82
C GLU A 346 -16.63 14.03 -48.52
N HIS A 347 -15.67 13.62 -47.70
CA HIS A 347 -15.25 14.33 -46.48
C HIS A 347 -13.82 14.86 -46.58
N LYS A 348 -13.33 15.13 -47.80
CA LYS A 348 -12.08 15.86 -47.93
C LYS A 348 -12.27 17.26 -47.31
N PRO A 349 -11.36 17.71 -46.45
CA PRO A 349 -11.37 19.09 -46.02
C PRO A 349 -11.40 19.99 -47.26
N LEU A 350 -12.23 21.04 -47.24
CA LEU A 350 -12.31 22.05 -48.32
C LEU A 350 -10.99 22.84 -48.51
N TYR A 351 -9.95 22.51 -47.75
CA TYR A 351 -8.62 23.07 -47.85
C TYR A 351 -7.64 21.96 -48.27
N GLU A 352 -6.71 22.30 -49.16
CA GLU A 352 -5.59 21.43 -49.49
C GLU A 352 -4.75 21.20 -48.23
N LEU A 353 -4.47 19.93 -47.91
CA LEU A 353 -3.50 19.60 -46.88
C LEU A 353 -2.13 20.08 -47.36
N GLU A 354 -1.53 21.07 -46.67
CA GLU A 354 -0.10 21.37 -46.86
C GLU A 354 0.67 20.05 -46.69
N GLU A 355 1.46 19.66 -47.70
CA GLU A 355 2.30 18.47 -47.59
C GLU A 355 3.10 18.52 -46.28
N PRO A 356 3.22 17.38 -45.56
CA PRO A 356 3.91 17.35 -44.30
C PRO A 356 5.31 17.94 -44.47
N LYS A 357 5.55 19.08 -43.81
CA LYS A 357 6.83 19.80 -43.87
C LYS A 357 7.94 18.81 -43.55
N ALA A 358 8.97 18.76 -44.40
CA ALA A 358 10.11 17.86 -44.25
C ALA A 358 10.61 17.83 -42.79
N PRO A 359 11.08 16.67 -42.29
CA PRO A 359 11.50 16.52 -40.90
C PRO A 359 12.45 17.63 -40.49
N LEU A 360 12.34 18.09 -39.23
CA LEU A 360 13.04 19.28 -38.72
C LEU A 360 14.53 19.28 -39.06
N MET A 361 15.17 18.12 -39.00
CA MET A 361 16.60 17.93 -39.31
C MET A 361 16.95 18.26 -40.76
N GLU A 362 16.06 17.96 -41.70
CA GLU A 362 16.25 18.25 -43.11
C GLU A 362 16.08 19.75 -43.39
N ARG A 363 15.06 20.38 -42.77
CA ARG A 363 14.85 21.84 -42.84
C ARG A 363 16.01 22.64 -42.20
N VAL A 364 16.55 22.13 -41.10
CA VAL A 364 17.72 22.72 -40.44
C VAL A 364 18.97 22.55 -41.31
N ARG A 365 19.17 21.36 -41.90
CA ARG A 365 20.28 21.09 -42.83
C ARG A 365 20.21 21.97 -44.06
N GLU A 366 19.03 22.16 -44.63
CA GLU A 366 18.80 23.02 -45.79
C GLU A 366 19.07 24.49 -45.45
N LYS A 367 18.59 24.98 -44.29
CA LYS A 367 18.92 26.33 -43.80
C LYS A 367 20.40 26.54 -43.54
N LEU A 368 21.10 25.54 -42.98
CA LEU A 368 22.54 25.59 -42.78
C LEU A 368 23.30 25.63 -44.11
N ARG A 369 22.83 24.86 -45.11
CA ARG A 369 23.42 24.82 -46.46
C ARG A 369 23.18 26.12 -47.23
N LEU A 370 22.02 26.74 -47.06
CA LEU A 370 21.72 28.07 -47.58
C LEU A 370 22.59 29.13 -46.90
N LYS A 371 22.77 29.05 -45.58
CA LYS A 371 23.61 29.97 -44.82
C LYS A 371 25.08 29.85 -45.25
N SER A 372 25.61 28.64 -45.37
CA SER A 372 26.99 28.41 -45.83
C SER A 372 27.21 28.92 -47.25
N ARG A 373 26.27 28.68 -48.16
CA ARG A 373 26.34 29.20 -49.54
C ARG A 373 26.26 30.73 -49.58
N THR A 374 25.52 31.36 -48.68
CA THR A 374 25.45 32.83 -48.58
C THR A 374 26.77 33.41 -48.06
N GLU A 375 27.35 32.79 -47.02
CA GLU A 375 28.64 33.18 -46.45
C GLU A 375 29.79 33.02 -47.47
N GLU A 376 29.75 31.96 -48.27
CA GLU A 376 30.74 31.71 -49.33
C GLU A 376 30.67 32.79 -50.44
N VAL A 377 29.47 33.15 -50.90
CA VAL A 377 29.28 34.24 -51.89
C VAL A 377 29.77 35.58 -51.32
N THR A 378 29.41 35.92 -50.08
CA THR A 378 29.85 37.18 -49.47
C THR A 378 31.37 37.26 -49.29
N ASN A 379 32.04 36.15 -48.96
CA ASN A 379 33.50 36.15 -48.85
C ASN A 379 34.17 36.26 -50.22
N THR A 380 33.59 35.64 -51.25
CA THR A 380 34.10 35.76 -52.62
C THR A 380 33.99 37.20 -53.13
N ASP A 381 32.89 37.89 -52.82
CA ASP A 381 32.69 39.29 -53.19
C ASP A 381 33.64 40.24 -52.43
N VAL A 382 33.95 39.94 -51.17
CA VAL A 382 34.90 40.70 -50.34
C VAL A 382 36.34 40.49 -50.82
N ASP A 383 36.73 39.26 -51.16
CA ASP A 383 38.06 38.96 -51.69
C ASP A 383 38.27 39.59 -53.07
N LEU A 384 37.23 39.66 -53.91
CA LEU A 384 37.28 40.36 -55.19
C LEU A 384 37.42 41.88 -55.01
N ALA A 385 36.79 42.46 -53.99
CA ALA A 385 36.89 43.89 -53.68
C ALA A 385 38.23 44.29 -53.03
N LEU A 386 38.94 43.36 -52.38
CA LEU A 386 40.28 43.58 -51.83
C LEU A 386 41.41 43.38 -52.86
N ALA A 387 41.11 42.76 -54.01
CA ALA A 387 42.06 42.50 -55.10
C ALA A 387 42.09 43.57 -56.20
N THR A 388 41.22 44.58 -56.13
CA THR A 388 41.21 45.79 -56.97
C THR A 388 41.71 47.00 -56.20
#